data_AF-A0A3N5JQF3-F1
#
_entry.id   AF-A0A3N5JQF3-F1
#
_cell.length_a   1.000
_cell.length_b   1.000
_cell.length_c   1.000
_cell.angle_alpha   90.00
_cell.angle_beta   90.00
_cell.angle_gamma   90.00
#
_symmetry.space_group_name_H-M   'P 1'
#
loop_
_entity.id
_entity.type
_entity.pdbx_description
1 polymer ?
#
loop_
_entity_poly.entity_id
_entity_poly.type
_entity_poly.pdbx_seq_one_letter_code
_entity_poly.pdbx_strand_id
1 'polypeptide(L)' 'MATRVGINGFGRIGRNFFRAAFGDAELDIVAVNEI' A
#
# COMPACT_ATOMS: atom_id res chain seq x y z
N MET A 1 1.77 16.97 0.77
CA MET A 1 2.32 15.90 1.62
C MET A 1 1.63 14.62 1.19
N ALA A 2 2.37 13.54 0.93
CA ALA A 2 1.77 12.25 0.59
C ALA A 2 1.07 11.65 1.81
N THR A 3 -0.07 11.00 1.58
CA THR A 3 -0.81 10.25 2.60
C THR A 3 -0.04 8.99 2.95
N ARG A 4 0.29 8.82 4.23
CA ARG A 4 0.98 7.61 4.70
C ARG A 4 -0.02 6.48 4.87
N VAL A 5 0.20 5.37 4.17
CA VAL A 5 -0.72 4.23 4.16
C VAL A 5 0.01 2.97 4.62
N GLY A 6 -0.60 2.24 5.55
CA GLY A 6 -0.20 0.89 5.91
C GLY A 6 -1.16 -0.15 5.32
N ILE A 7 -0.65 -1.31 4.91
CA ILE A 7 -1.47 -2.42 4.40
C ILE A 7 -1.48 -3.55 5.44
N ASN A 8 -2.65 -3.89 5.99
CA ASN A 8 -2.82 -5.05 6.86
C ASN A 8 -3.54 -6.16 6.09
N GLY A 9 -2.81 -7.22 5.75
CA GLY A 9 -3.22 -8.30 4.87
C GLY A 9 -2.72 -8.13 3.43
N PHE A 10 -1.66 -8.84 3.06
CA PHE A 10 -1.00 -8.76 1.74
C PHE A 10 -1.40 -9.89 0.77
N GLY A 11 -2.68 -10.27 0.85
CA GLY A 11 -3.32 -11.20 -0.08
C GLY A 11 -3.55 -10.61 -1.48
N ARG A 12 -4.51 -11.17 -2.22
CA ARG A 12 -4.82 -10.71 -3.60
C ARG A 12 -5.11 -9.22 -3.68
N ILE A 13 -5.93 -8.69 -2.77
CA ILE A 13 -6.33 -7.27 -2.77
C ILE A 13 -5.20 -6.37 -2.30
N GLY A 14 -4.49 -6.72 -1.21
CA GLY A 14 -3.33 -5.94 -0.74
C GLY A 14 -2.27 -5.77 -1.82
N ARG A 15 -1.96 -6.83 -2.58
CA ARG A 15 -1.03 -6.78 -3.71
C ARG A 15 -1.53 -5.96 -4.90
N ASN A 16 -2.84 -6.00 -5.20
CA ASN A 16 -3.41 -5.21 -6.29
C ASN A 16 -3.49 -3.72 -5.92
N PHE A 17 -3.85 -3.41 -4.68
CA PHE A 17 -3.80 -2.04 -4.16
C PHE A 17 -2.38 -1.48 -4.22
N PHE A 18 -1.38 -2.24 -3.74
CA PHE A 18 0.02 -1.82 -3.83
C PHE A 18 0.44 -1.53 -5.27
N ARG A 19 0.09 -2.40 -6.24
CA ARG A 19 0.40 -2.15 -7.66
C ARG A 19 -0.27 -0.90 -8.22
N ALA A 20 -1.51 -0.63 -7.83
CA ALA A 20 -2.23 0.55 -8.27
C ALA A 20 -1.66 1.84 -7.65
N ALA A 21 -1.24 1.78 -6.39
CA ALA A 21 -0.63 2.90 -5.66
C ALA A 21 0.86 3.11 -5.99
N PHE A 22 1.52 2.14 -6.66
CA PHE A 22 2.95 2.20 -6.92
C PHE A 22 3.28 3.33 -7.91
N GLY A 23 4.02 4.34 -7.43
CA GLY A 23 4.38 5.53 -8.20
C GLY A 23 3.36 6.68 -8.12
N ASP A 24 2.30 6.53 -7.34
CA ASP A 24 1.39 7.63 -7.03
C ASP A 24 2.06 8.59 -6.04
N ALA A 25 2.27 9.85 -6.44
CA ALA A 25 2.92 10.87 -5.62
C ALA A 25 2.06 11.31 -4.41
N GLU A 26 0.77 10.97 -4.40
CA GLU A 26 -0.14 11.29 -3.29
C GLU A 26 -0.13 10.19 -2.20
N LEU A 27 0.44 9.02 -2.46
CA LEU A 27 0.44 7.87 -1.55
C LEU A 27 1.86 7.41 -1.20
N ASP A 28 2.15 7.35 0.11
CA ASP A 28 3.39 6.80 0.65
C ASP A 28 3.06 5.49 1.40
N ILE A 29 3.35 4.34 0.78
CA ILE A 29 3.13 3.04 1.42
C ILE A 29 4.26 2.76 2.41
N VAL A 30 3.98 2.94 3.70
CA VAL A 30 5.02 2.95 4.75
C VAL A 30 5.23 1.61 5.44
N ALA A 31 4.25 0.70 5.37
CA ALA A 31 4.33 -0.60 6.02
C ALA A 31 3.35 -1.62 5.42
N VAL A 32 3.71 -2.90 5.54
CA VAL A 32 2.84 -4.04 5.25
C VAL A 32 2.91 -5.02 6.43
N ASN A 33 1.74 -5.49 6.89
CA ASN A 33 1.61 -6.54 7.89
C ASN A 33 0.87 -7.75 7.31
N GLU A 34 1.38 -8.96 7.53
CA GLU A 34 0.84 -10.24 7.05
C GLU A 34 1.03 -11.32 8.15
N ILE A 35 0.58 -12.57 7.92
CA ILE A 35 0.58 -13.67 8.90
C ILE A 35 1.75 -14.62 8.64
#